data_AF-B7R534-F1
#
_entry.id   AF-B7R534-F1
#
_cell.length_a   1.000
_cell.length_b   1.000
_cell.length_c   1.000
_cell.angle_alpha   90.00
_cell.angle_beta   90.00
_cell.angle_gamma   90.00
#
_symmetry.space_group_name_H-M   'P 1'
#
loop_
_entity.id
_entity.type
_entity.pdbx_description
1 polymer ?
#
loop_
_entity_poly.entity_id
_entity_poly.type
_entity_poly.pdbx_seq_one_letter_code
_entity_poly.pdbx_strand_id
1 'polypeptide(L)'
;MRVKSLALFVVLVLVFSVVAAGCIGGGGTSTSSQGTSESQSSGGNGQGGGHGGQGGASSSSQQGGTTSESQTPVATWQSPWESYNPVELGGKNYYITHIEYVYTAGYNDGSKYTFDVMKERGYAQIHVYASENGNKKDLGTFKVFAYHGRLTPVNNDTLPGLEYWIFVKERTKNSDTYFLAPILNFGALISGNVVEVEIVSGSERYFWSNPAALGMYDKMPYQAGDLNDVFSSIDSGIGTIWTAVISSGIWTGLENYDLTKPGQYDWSGMGISYHYKITPDGTVTFGGKTFRTANVEWSYSIGGVSVTGKGKVAPALPIPIHFEGTFANPMEGVGTWSKFELKDLRLSENFGTLQYSELTPTQTQTETPTETQTQTTTSPQQGLSSNWQLAWDASEPITINGQNYIVKEVTFRVEYKKGDSVFHMNITKGYREVQLNGEKAYLLYANVSVDGKEYTYRVYVKPGYLNEYTSGILWVPQVYDMINGPDFIKIEVTGSNCHYVADENGNVEGDYNCGHVSDDFQDYNMVWSLNTGFYGGVYGDVLKYVTLTSNGQGYTVEKDGSVSLAGMDFDLYKITWSGLIENVDVPANGVTYVAPQLPFPVKVEAAISEMGGQGRYVKVELTGLKLEAE
;
A
#
# COMPACT_ATOMS: atom_id res chain seq x y z
N MET A 1 17.39 10.66 23.40
CA MET A 1 16.11 9.92 23.58
C MET A 1 15.04 10.59 22.72
N ARG A 2 14.93 10.25 21.43
CA ARG A 2 14.01 10.90 20.48
C ARG A 2 13.50 9.98 19.34
N VAL A 3 13.62 8.65 19.50
CA VAL A 3 13.38 7.68 18.40
C VAL A 3 12.20 6.72 18.70
N LYS A 4 11.54 6.86 19.85
CA LYS A 4 10.60 5.84 20.33
C LYS A 4 9.17 5.91 19.74
N SER A 5 8.72 7.02 19.15
CA SER A 5 7.34 7.11 18.59
C SER A 5 7.26 6.93 17.06
N LEU A 6 8.29 7.31 16.29
CA LEU A 6 8.35 6.99 14.85
C LEU A 6 8.34 5.47 14.63
N ALA A 7 9.07 4.74 15.49
CA ALA A 7 9.04 3.28 15.53
C ALA A 7 7.64 2.75 15.86
N LEU A 8 6.82 3.44 16.64
CA LEU A 8 5.45 2.99 16.98
C LEU A 8 4.49 3.15 15.79
N PHE A 9 4.63 4.22 15.00
CA PHE A 9 3.82 4.45 13.79
C PHE A 9 4.22 3.49 12.67
N VAL A 10 5.54 3.29 12.46
CA VAL A 10 6.08 2.29 11.54
C VAL A 10 5.71 0.87 11.98
N VAL A 11 5.70 0.56 13.29
CA VAL A 11 5.24 -0.74 13.82
C VAL A 11 3.73 -0.92 13.65
N LEU A 12 2.91 0.11 13.86
CA LEU A 12 1.47 0.04 13.59
C LEU A 12 1.22 -0.29 12.11
N VAL A 13 1.87 0.44 11.20
CA VAL A 13 1.79 0.23 9.75
C VAL A 13 2.32 -1.17 9.34
N LEU A 14 3.43 -1.62 9.93
CA LEU A 14 4.01 -2.96 9.71
C LEU A 14 3.09 -4.08 10.20
N VAL A 15 2.44 -3.94 11.36
CA VAL A 15 1.54 -4.97 11.93
C VAL A 15 0.28 -5.14 11.05
N PHE A 16 -0.18 -4.10 10.35
CA PHE A 16 -1.33 -4.19 9.44
C PHE A 16 -1.05 -5.02 8.17
N SER A 17 0.21 -5.26 7.81
CA SER A 17 0.54 -5.95 6.56
C SER A 17 0.50 -7.48 6.63
N VAL A 18 0.39 -8.06 7.83
CA VAL A 18 0.50 -9.53 8.05
C VAL A 18 -0.87 -10.20 8.30
N VAL A 19 -1.93 -9.46 8.62
CA VAL A 19 -3.20 -10.06 9.11
C VAL A 19 -4.26 -10.26 8.01
N ALA A 20 -4.03 -9.80 6.78
CA ALA A 20 -4.97 -10.00 5.67
C ALA A 20 -4.83 -11.38 4.97
N ALA A 21 -3.90 -12.24 5.38
CA ALA A 21 -3.64 -13.54 4.73
C ALA A 21 -3.73 -14.73 5.72
N GLY A 22 -4.86 -15.45 5.67
CA GLY A 22 -5.05 -16.81 6.21
C GLY A 22 -5.60 -16.83 7.65
N CYS A 23 -6.56 -17.65 8.07
CA CYS A 23 -7.33 -18.80 7.57
C CYS A 23 -8.57 -18.86 8.49
N ILE A 24 -9.79 -19.19 8.06
CA ILE A 24 -10.35 -20.54 7.95
C ILE A 24 -11.43 -20.50 6.86
N GLY A 25 -11.12 -21.05 5.69
CA GLY A 25 -12.06 -21.35 4.61
C GLY A 25 -11.82 -22.78 4.16
N GLY A 26 -12.69 -23.70 4.58
CA GLY A 26 -12.61 -25.13 4.23
C GLY A 26 -13.77 -25.52 3.33
N GLY A 27 -13.67 -25.18 2.04
CA GLY A 27 -14.56 -25.70 0.99
C GLY A 27 -14.14 -27.11 0.58
N GLY A 28 -15.12 -28.01 0.50
CA GLY A 28 -14.89 -29.43 0.26
C GLY A 28 -14.38 -29.78 -1.13
N THR A 29 -13.70 -30.93 -1.22
CA THR A 29 -13.56 -31.68 -2.48
C THR A 29 -13.58 -33.17 -2.17
N SER A 30 -14.39 -33.89 -2.92
CA SER A 30 -14.70 -35.30 -2.86
C SER A 30 -13.55 -36.17 -3.38
N THR A 31 -13.20 -37.24 -2.66
CA THR A 31 -12.66 -38.47 -3.26
C THR A 31 -13.00 -39.69 -2.40
N SER A 32 -13.45 -40.74 -3.07
CA SER A 32 -13.95 -42.02 -2.60
C SER A 32 -12.87 -43.02 -2.17
N SER A 33 -13.16 -43.85 -1.16
CA SER A 33 -12.78 -45.28 -1.12
C SER A 33 -13.57 -46.06 -0.05
N GLN A 34 -13.75 -47.35 -0.33
CA GLN A 34 -14.73 -48.32 0.17
C GLN A 34 -14.54 -48.85 1.60
N GLY A 35 -15.64 -49.34 2.18
CA GLY A 35 -15.64 -50.58 2.96
C GLY A 35 -16.73 -50.73 4.03
N THR A 36 -17.84 -51.43 3.68
CA THR A 36 -18.63 -52.44 4.47
C THR A 36 -19.06 -52.12 5.91
N SER A 37 -20.26 -52.42 6.45
CA SER A 37 -21.53 -53.08 6.11
C SER A 37 -22.50 -52.62 7.23
N GLU A 38 -23.80 -52.42 7.07
CA GLU A 38 -24.86 -53.44 7.13
C GLU A 38 -26.24 -52.75 6.95
N SER A 39 -27.10 -53.39 6.13
CA SER A 39 -28.58 -53.52 6.15
C SER A 39 -29.43 -52.62 7.08
N GLN A 40 -30.62 -52.12 6.73
CA GLN A 40 -31.75 -52.80 6.06
C GLN A 40 -32.90 -51.80 5.71
N SER A 41 -33.54 -52.03 4.54
CA SER A 41 -34.94 -51.83 4.10
C SER A 41 -35.94 -51.01 4.97
N SER A 42 -36.92 -50.24 4.49
CA SER A 42 -37.81 -50.37 3.31
C SER A 42 -38.85 -49.22 3.29
N GLY A 43 -39.27 -48.79 2.10
CA GLY A 43 -40.64 -48.32 1.74
C GLY A 43 -41.11 -46.97 2.32
N GLY A 44 -41.84 -46.09 1.64
CA GLY A 44 -42.65 -46.17 0.43
C GLY A 44 -43.72 -45.06 0.52
N ASN A 45 -44.09 -44.50 -0.63
CA ASN A 45 -45.09 -43.44 -0.90
C ASN A 45 -46.31 -43.33 0.02
N GLY A 46 -46.83 -42.09 0.17
CA GLY A 46 -48.20 -41.85 0.66
C GLY A 46 -48.61 -40.38 0.58
N GLN A 47 -49.82 -40.13 0.09
CA GLN A 47 -50.37 -38.89 -0.47
C GLN A 47 -51.58 -38.40 0.34
N GLY A 48 -51.90 -37.09 0.28
CA GLY A 48 -53.19 -36.51 0.71
C GLY A 48 -53.19 -35.90 2.12
N GLY A 49 -53.96 -34.85 2.45
CA GLY A 49 -54.98 -34.09 1.75
C GLY A 49 -55.51 -33.00 2.72
N GLY A 50 -56.26 -32.03 2.19
CA GLY A 50 -56.60 -30.76 2.84
C GLY A 50 -57.50 -30.82 4.09
N HIS A 51 -57.66 -29.65 4.72
CA HIS A 51 -58.81 -29.02 5.44
C HIS A 51 -58.19 -27.73 6.06
N GLY A 52 -58.68 -26.49 5.92
CA GLY A 52 -60.05 -25.98 5.87
C GLY A 52 -60.30 -25.19 7.17
N GLY A 53 -60.27 -23.86 7.13
CA GLY A 53 -60.56 -23.02 8.31
C GLY A 53 -60.50 -21.52 8.02
N GLN A 54 -61.67 -20.88 8.10
CA GLN A 54 -62.04 -19.57 7.56
C GLN A 54 -62.34 -18.59 8.71
N GLY A 55 -62.09 -17.29 8.50
CA GLY A 55 -62.57 -16.17 9.32
C GLY A 55 -61.46 -15.14 9.59
N GLY A 56 -61.63 -13.83 9.47
CA GLY A 56 -62.76 -12.96 9.16
C GLY A 56 -62.27 -11.51 9.30
N ALA A 57 -62.81 -10.64 8.45
CA ALA A 57 -62.52 -9.22 8.18
C ALA A 57 -62.09 -8.30 9.35
N SER A 58 -61.27 -7.27 9.05
CA SER A 58 -61.74 -5.87 8.95
C SER A 58 -60.64 -4.88 8.53
N SER A 59 -61.11 -3.86 7.81
CA SER A 59 -60.43 -2.77 7.11
C SER A 59 -59.85 -1.64 7.98
N SER A 60 -58.73 -1.06 7.56
CA SER A 60 -58.57 0.41 7.48
C SER A 60 -57.48 0.79 6.49
N SER A 61 -57.88 1.55 5.47
CA SER A 61 -57.04 2.18 4.47
C SER A 61 -56.49 3.50 5.00
N GLN A 62 -55.16 3.62 5.09
CA GLN A 62 -54.49 4.92 5.06
C GLN A 62 -53.30 4.84 4.10
N GLN A 63 -53.48 5.56 3.00
CA GLN A 63 -52.61 5.65 1.84
C GLN A 63 -51.53 6.69 2.14
N GLY A 64 -50.35 6.23 2.53
CA GLY A 64 -49.11 7.00 2.53
C GLY A 64 -48.17 6.38 1.48
N GLY A 65 -48.09 7.00 0.31
CA GLY A 65 -47.19 6.54 -0.76
C GLY A 65 -45.75 6.90 -0.45
N THR A 66 -44.99 5.98 0.12
CA THR A 66 -43.54 5.93 -0.02
C THR A 66 -43.21 4.83 -1.01
N THR A 67 -42.71 5.21 -2.19
CA THR A 67 -42.19 4.27 -3.19
C THR A 67 -40.89 3.68 -2.64
N SER A 68 -41.02 2.64 -1.83
CA SER A 68 -39.89 1.88 -1.30
C SER A 68 -39.41 0.93 -2.41
N GLU A 69 -38.25 1.23 -3.00
CA GLU A 69 -37.58 0.31 -3.92
C GLU A 69 -37.27 -0.99 -3.15
N SER A 70 -38.00 -2.06 -3.49
CA SER A 70 -37.89 -3.36 -2.82
C SER A 70 -36.55 -4.02 -3.18
N GLN A 71 -35.81 -4.44 -2.15
CA GLN A 71 -34.49 -5.05 -2.25
C GLN A 71 -34.57 -6.51 -2.73
N THR A 72 -33.66 -6.92 -3.61
CA THR A 72 -33.24 -8.32 -3.71
C THR A 72 -32.63 -8.72 -2.36
N PRO A 73 -33.07 -9.81 -1.70
CA PRO A 73 -32.70 -10.07 -0.31
C PRO A 73 -31.23 -10.50 -0.18
N VAL A 74 -30.37 -9.57 0.24
CA VAL A 74 -29.04 -9.89 0.76
C VAL A 74 -29.24 -10.48 2.16
N ALA A 75 -28.86 -11.75 2.34
CA ALA A 75 -29.13 -12.49 3.57
C ALA A 75 -27.94 -12.56 4.53
N THR A 76 -26.71 -12.42 4.03
CA THR A 76 -25.47 -12.49 4.81
C THR A 76 -24.74 -11.15 4.79
N TRP A 77 -23.98 -10.87 5.84
CA TRP A 77 -23.21 -9.62 5.96
C TRP A 77 -21.81 -9.81 5.39
N GLN A 78 -21.68 -9.68 4.08
CA GLN A 78 -20.42 -9.94 3.37
C GLN A 78 -19.44 -8.77 3.50
N SER A 79 -18.17 -9.06 3.75
CA SER A 79 -17.06 -8.10 3.67
C SER A 79 -17.27 -6.87 4.58
N PRO A 80 -17.29 -7.07 5.92
CA PRO A 80 -17.39 -5.97 6.86
C PRO A 80 -16.23 -4.99 6.66
N TRP A 81 -16.54 -3.70 6.81
CA TRP A 81 -15.63 -2.56 6.61
C TRP A 81 -15.20 -2.30 5.16
N GLU A 82 -15.60 -3.14 4.20
CA GLU A 82 -15.28 -2.99 2.78
C GLU A 82 -15.99 -1.77 2.20
N SER A 83 -15.24 -0.89 1.55
CA SER A 83 -15.77 0.37 1.04
C SER A 83 -15.45 0.64 -0.43
N TYR A 84 -14.67 -0.23 -1.07
CA TYR A 84 -14.25 -0.10 -2.46
C TYR A 84 -15.36 -0.50 -3.44
N ASN A 85 -16.14 -1.52 -3.13
CA ASN A 85 -17.26 -1.90 -4.00
C ASN A 85 -18.51 -1.11 -3.64
N PRO A 86 -19.34 -0.76 -4.64
CA PRO A 86 -20.63 -0.14 -4.38
C PRO A 86 -21.58 -1.15 -3.73
N VAL A 87 -22.52 -0.63 -2.96
CA VAL A 87 -23.66 -1.39 -2.43
C VAL A 87 -24.73 -1.50 -3.51
N GLU A 88 -25.17 -2.71 -3.84
CA GLU A 88 -26.26 -2.94 -4.77
C GLU A 88 -27.62 -2.82 -4.07
N LEU A 89 -28.46 -1.88 -4.51
CA LEU A 89 -29.80 -1.64 -3.97
C LEU A 89 -30.79 -1.47 -5.13
N GLY A 90 -31.79 -2.35 -5.20
CA GLY A 90 -32.84 -2.27 -6.23
C GLY A 90 -32.29 -2.37 -7.66
N GLY A 91 -31.22 -3.12 -7.88
CA GLY A 91 -30.55 -3.28 -9.19
C GLY A 91 -29.67 -2.10 -9.61
N LYS A 92 -29.38 -1.16 -8.69
CA LYS A 92 -28.46 -0.03 -8.90
C LYS A 92 -27.31 -0.08 -7.92
N ASN A 93 -26.16 0.46 -8.34
CA ASN A 93 -24.95 0.50 -7.54
C ASN A 93 -24.78 1.87 -6.87
N TYR A 94 -24.54 1.87 -5.55
CA TYR A 94 -24.35 3.07 -4.76
C TYR A 94 -23.05 3.03 -3.97
N TYR A 95 -22.22 4.07 -4.11
CA TYR A 95 -21.06 4.30 -3.26
C TYR A 95 -21.47 4.98 -1.95
N ILE A 96 -20.91 4.52 -0.84
CA ILE A 96 -20.98 5.24 0.44
C ILE A 96 -20.01 6.42 0.33
N THR A 97 -20.49 7.65 0.32
CA THR A 97 -19.65 8.85 0.14
C THR A 97 -19.45 9.65 1.41
N HIS A 98 -20.26 9.39 2.44
CA HIS A 98 -20.26 10.10 3.72
C HIS A 98 -20.74 9.18 4.83
N ILE A 99 -20.11 9.27 6.00
CA ILE A 99 -20.55 8.65 7.24
C ILE A 99 -20.37 9.62 8.41
N GLU A 100 -21.32 9.58 9.35
CA GLU A 100 -21.20 10.20 10.67
C GLU A 100 -21.51 9.15 11.72
N TYR A 101 -20.69 9.08 12.76
CA TYR A 101 -20.88 8.15 13.86
C TYR A 101 -20.32 8.68 15.17
N VAL A 102 -20.85 8.16 16.27
CA VAL A 102 -20.29 8.37 17.62
C VAL A 102 -19.47 7.14 17.97
N TYR A 103 -18.22 7.34 18.35
CA TYR A 103 -17.33 6.27 18.77
C TYR A 103 -16.80 6.52 20.18
N THR A 104 -17.02 5.56 21.08
CA THR A 104 -16.44 5.57 22.42
C THR A 104 -15.48 4.40 22.58
N ALA A 105 -14.26 4.66 23.01
CA ALA A 105 -13.24 3.66 23.23
C ALA A 105 -12.48 3.88 24.54
N GLY A 106 -12.07 2.79 25.18
CA GLY A 106 -11.18 2.83 26.34
C GLY A 106 -10.69 1.45 26.73
N TYR A 107 -9.73 1.39 27.64
CA TYR A 107 -9.39 0.14 28.32
C TYR A 107 -10.54 -0.28 29.23
N ASN A 108 -10.71 -1.59 29.48
CA ASN A 108 -11.83 -2.10 30.29
C ASN A 108 -11.97 -1.41 31.66
N ASP A 109 -10.83 -1.11 32.31
CA ASP A 109 -10.76 -0.48 33.64
C ASP A 109 -10.23 0.97 33.58
N GLY A 110 -10.23 1.60 32.41
CA GLY A 110 -9.61 2.91 32.18
C GLY A 110 -10.58 4.02 31.75
N SER A 111 -10.03 5.20 31.48
CA SER A 111 -10.76 6.32 30.89
C SER A 111 -11.34 5.93 29.53
N LYS A 112 -12.56 6.40 29.27
CA LYS A 112 -13.25 6.23 27.99
C LYS A 112 -13.30 7.57 27.26
N TYR A 113 -12.91 7.56 26.00
CA TYR A 113 -12.91 8.73 25.12
C TYR A 113 -14.04 8.58 24.12
N THR A 114 -14.87 9.63 24.00
CA THR A 114 -15.97 9.67 23.03
C THR A 114 -15.70 10.73 21.97
N PHE A 115 -15.89 10.35 20.72
CA PHE A 115 -15.71 11.21 19.57
C PHE A 115 -16.95 11.19 18.68
N ASP A 116 -17.37 12.37 18.24
CA ASP A 116 -18.19 12.52 17.05
C ASP A 116 -17.25 12.48 15.86
N VAL A 117 -17.48 11.55 14.93
CA VAL A 117 -16.63 11.34 13.77
C VAL A 117 -17.43 11.53 12.50
N MET A 118 -16.89 12.33 11.59
CA MET A 118 -17.38 12.49 10.24
C MET A 118 -16.29 12.04 9.27
N LYS A 119 -16.67 11.31 8.22
CA LYS A 119 -15.81 11.07 7.07
C LYS A 119 -16.56 11.21 5.77
N GLU A 120 -15.93 11.81 4.78
CA GLU A 120 -16.43 11.93 3.43
C GLU A 120 -15.35 11.66 2.39
N ARG A 121 -15.78 11.29 1.18
CA ARG A 121 -14.87 11.04 0.06
C ARG A 121 -15.48 11.44 -1.27
N GLY A 122 -14.63 11.91 -2.18
CA GLY A 122 -15.04 12.38 -3.51
C GLY A 122 -13.88 12.99 -4.27
N TYR A 123 -14.15 13.64 -5.39
CA TYR A 123 -13.11 14.35 -6.14
C TYR A 123 -12.86 15.74 -5.55
N ALA A 124 -11.62 16.22 -5.58
CA ALA A 124 -11.27 17.58 -5.20
C ALA A 124 -10.32 18.20 -6.23
N GLN A 125 -10.22 19.53 -6.21
CA GLN A 125 -9.16 20.28 -6.89
C GLN A 125 -8.24 20.85 -5.82
N ILE A 126 -6.94 20.59 -5.94
CA ILE A 126 -5.93 21.02 -4.96
C ILE A 126 -4.75 21.69 -5.68
N HIS A 127 -4.04 22.58 -4.99
CA HIS A 127 -2.72 23.03 -5.42
C HIS A 127 -1.66 22.09 -4.87
N VAL A 128 -0.77 21.59 -5.72
CA VAL A 128 0.31 20.68 -5.30
C VAL A 128 1.62 21.45 -5.21
N TYR A 129 2.42 21.16 -4.19
CA TYR A 129 3.64 21.91 -3.90
C TYR A 129 4.90 21.03 -3.90
N ALA A 130 6.02 21.62 -4.30
CA ALA A 130 7.35 21.06 -4.16
C ALA A 130 8.24 21.89 -3.24
N SER A 131 9.27 21.25 -2.69
CA SER A 131 10.39 21.97 -2.08
C SER A 131 11.37 22.41 -3.17
N GLU A 132 11.69 23.70 -3.21
CA GLU A 132 12.76 24.25 -4.06
C GLU A 132 13.66 25.15 -3.22
N ASN A 133 14.89 24.70 -2.94
CA ASN A 133 15.85 25.37 -2.06
C ASN A 133 15.24 25.64 -0.67
N GLY A 134 14.54 24.64 -0.12
CA GLY A 134 13.81 24.72 1.15
C GLY A 134 12.54 25.57 1.16
N ASN A 135 12.12 26.13 0.01
CA ASN A 135 10.92 26.98 -0.08
C ASN A 135 9.73 26.24 -0.72
N LYS A 136 8.50 26.63 -0.33
CA LYS A 136 7.25 26.15 -0.92
C LYS A 136 7.12 26.68 -2.36
N LYS A 137 7.09 25.79 -3.34
CA LYS A 137 6.83 26.12 -4.76
C LYS A 137 5.51 25.52 -5.21
N ASP A 138 4.60 26.36 -5.72
CA ASP A 138 3.34 25.91 -6.33
C ASP A 138 3.60 25.29 -7.71
N LEU A 139 3.08 24.09 -7.93
CA LEU A 139 3.16 23.35 -9.19
C LEU A 139 1.87 23.46 -10.02
N GLY A 140 0.83 24.10 -9.48
CA GLY A 140 -0.46 24.28 -10.12
C GLY A 140 -1.57 23.42 -9.51
N THR A 141 -2.74 23.50 -10.15
CA THR A 141 -3.97 22.85 -9.69
C THR A 141 -4.18 21.48 -10.33
N PHE A 142 -4.53 20.49 -9.53
CA PHE A 142 -4.75 19.11 -9.96
C PHE A 142 -6.08 18.57 -9.44
N LYS A 143 -6.75 17.78 -10.28
CA LYS A 143 -7.93 17.01 -9.87
C LYS A 143 -7.48 15.68 -9.28
N VAL A 144 -7.90 15.42 -8.05
CA VAL A 144 -7.52 14.24 -7.25
C VAL A 144 -8.75 13.61 -6.60
N PHE A 145 -8.61 12.41 -6.06
CA PHE A 145 -9.60 11.83 -5.17
C PHE A 145 -9.22 12.14 -3.71
N ALA A 146 -10.19 12.55 -2.91
CA ALA A 146 -10.01 13.10 -1.59
C ALA A 146 -10.77 12.27 -0.55
N TYR A 147 -10.14 12.12 0.61
CA TYR A 147 -10.74 11.63 1.83
C TYR A 147 -10.61 12.72 2.88
N HIS A 148 -11.74 13.12 3.45
CA HIS A 148 -11.79 14.09 4.53
C HIS A 148 -12.36 13.40 5.76
N GLY A 149 -11.76 13.65 6.92
CA GLY A 149 -12.32 13.19 8.17
C GLY A 149 -12.09 14.17 9.31
N ARG A 150 -13.03 14.17 10.24
CA ARG A 150 -13.01 15.02 11.43
C ARG A 150 -13.41 14.22 12.65
N LEU A 151 -12.59 14.30 13.70
CA LEU A 151 -12.79 13.69 15.01
C LEU A 151 -12.96 14.81 16.04
N THR A 152 -14.15 14.91 16.61
CA THR A 152 -14.49 15.93 17.60
C THR A 152 -14.72 15.28 18.97
N PRO A 153 -13.88 15.55 19.97
CA PRO A 153 -14.07 15.04 21.33
C PRO A 153 -15.41 15.52 21.92
N VAL A 154 -16.14 14.60 22.57
CA VAL A 154 -17.47 14.88 23.16
C VAL A 154 -17.40 15.04 24.68
N ASN A 155 -16.57 14.22 25.33
CA ASN A 155 -16.52 14.14 26.80
C ASN A 155 -15.17 14.58 27.39
N ASN A 156 -14.37 15.33 26.62
CA ASN A 156 -13.07 15.81 27.06
C ASN A 156 -12.70 17.14 26.37
N ASP A 157 -12.97 18.25 27.05
CA ASP A 157 -12.73 19.61 26.54
C ASP A 157 -11.24 19.97 26.46
N THR A 158 -10.35 19.13 26.99
CA THR A 158 -8.89 19.33 26.95
C THR A 158 -8.23 18.64 25.77
N LEU A 159 -8.93 17.70 25.12
CA LEU A 159 -8.46 17.09 23.89
C LEU A 159 -8.85 17.99 22.70
N PRO A 160 -7.91 18.42 21.87
CA PRO A 160 -8.25 19.11 20.63
C PRO A 160 -8.96 18.14 19.67
N GLY A 161 -9.85 18.69 18.85
CA GLY A 161 -10.34 17.96 17.68
C GLY A 161 -9.23 17.76 16.65
N LEU A 162 -9.37 16.71 15.84
CA LEU A 162 -8.48 16.39 14.73
C LEU A 162 -9.26 16.43 13.42
N GLU A 163 -8.77 17.16 12.43
CA GLU A 163 -9.32 17.21 11.07
C GLU A 163 -8.21 16.87 10.07
N TYR A 164 -8.53 16.07 9.05
CA TYR A 164 -7.54 15.65 8.07
C TYR A 164 -8.11 15.56 6.66
N TRP A 165 -7.27 15.90 5.69
CA TRP A 165 -7.45 15.62 4.28
C TRP A 165 -6.33 14.70 3.78
N ILE A 166 -6.71 13.67 3.04
CA ILE A 166 -5.77 12.81 2.31
C ILE A 166 -6.20 12.80 0.85
N PHE A 167 -5.31 13.24 -0.01
CA PHE A 167 -5.50 13.30 -1.44
C PHE A 167 -4.69 12.20 -2.12
N VAL A 168 -5.34 11.42 -2.96
CA VAL A 168 -4.71 10.39 -3.79
C VAL A 168 -4.97 10.68 -5.25
N LYS A 169 -4.02 10.33 -6.13
CA LYS A 169 -4.16 10.52 -7.58
C LYS A 169 -5.44 9.90 -8.10
N GLU A 170 -5.71 8.67 -7.66
CA GLU A 170 -6.91 7.92 -8.00
C GLU A 170 -7.32 7.00 -6.87
N ARG A 171 -8.63 6.74 -6.80
CA ARG A 171 -9.22 5.82 -5.83
C ARG A 171 -8.80 4.39 -6.17
N THR A 172 -8.30 3.67 -5.16
CA THR A 172 -7.92 2.25 -5.25
C THR A 172 -8.57 1.46 -4.12
N LYS A 173 -8.51 0.12 -4.19
CA LYS A 173 -8.94 -0.73 -3.07
C LYS A 173 -8.18 -0.40 -1.78
N ASN A 174 -6.86 -0.20 -1.90
CA ASN A 174 -6.00 0.13 -0.76
C ASN A 174 -6.39 1.46 -0.12
N SER A 175 -6.65 2.50 -0.92
CA SER A 175 -7.02 3.81 -0.39
C SER A 175 -8.39 3.84 0.33
N ASP A 176 -9.22 2.82 0.10
CA ASP A 176 -10.56 2.68 0.68
C ASP A 176 -10.62 1.78 1.93
N THR A 177 -9.53 1.11 2.29
CA THR A 177 -9.49 0.02 3.30
C THR A 177 -10.06 0.39 4.67
N TYR A 178 -9.99 1.66 5.09
CA TYR A 178 -10.45 2.11 6.41
C TYR A 178 -11.48 3.22 6.38
N PHE A 179 -12.09 3.49 5.22
CA PHE A 179 -13.08 4.56 5.12
C PHE A 179 -14.26 4.30 6.07
N LEU A 180 -14.79 3.07 6.11
CA LEU A 180 -15.93 2.72 6.98
C LEU A 180 -15.55 2.33 8.41
N ALA A 181 -14.28 2.04 8.65
CA ALA A 181 -13.81 1.57 9.95
C ALA A 181 -13.79 2.72 10.99
N PRO A 182 -13.91 2.46 12.29
CA PRO A 182 -13.95 3.51 13.32
C PRO A 182 -12.58 4.15 13.63
N ILE A 183 -11.72 4.29 12.61
CA ILE A 183 -10.31 4.72 12.68
C ILE A 183 -10.02 5.81 11.66
N LEU A 184 -8.89 6.50 11.77
CA LEU A 184 -8.44 7.44 10.74
C LEU A 184 -8.22 6.72 9.40
N ASN A 185 -8.60 7.33 8.27
CA ASN A 185 -8.50 6.68 6.94
C ASN A 185 -7.06 6.60 6.40
N PHE A 186 -6.11 6.16 7.22
CA PHE A 186 -4.69 6.12 6.88
C PHE A 186 -4.32 4.96 5.95
N GLY A 187 -5.29 4.11 5.60
CA GLY A 187 -5.16 3.17 4.49
C GLY A 187 -4.87 3.88 3.17
N ALA A 188 -5.34 5.12 3.01
CA ALA A 188 -4.98 5.98 1.90
C ALA A 188 -3.48 6.32 1.86
N LEU A 189 -2.83 6.48 3.02
CA LEU A 189 -1.40 6.82 3.12
C LEU A 189 -0.50 5.71 2.57
N ILE A 190 -0.94 4.46 2.71
CA ILE A 190 -0.22 3.27 2.26
C ILE A 190 -0.62 2.82 0.84
N SER A 191 -1.16 3.72 0.02
CA SER A 191 -1.60 3.40 -1.35
C SER A 191 -0.51 3.60 -2.41
N GLY A 192 0.63 4.22 -2.07
CA GLY A 192 1.65 4.67 -3.04
C GLY A 192 1.22 5.84 -3.94
N ASN A 193 -0.09 6.11 -4.03
CA ASN A 193 -0.70 7.13 -4.88
C ASN A 193 -1.03 8.43 -4.14
N VAL A 194 -0.51 8.63 -2.92
CA VAL A 194 -0.78 9.81 -2.11
C VAL A 194 -0.12 11.03 -2.74
N VAL A 195 -0.92 12.05 -3.02
CA VAL A 195 -0.50 13.33 -3.60
C VAL A 195 -0.29 14.36 -2.51
N GLU A 196 -1.17 14.42 -1.52
CA GLU A 196 -1.10 15.42 -0.46
C GLU A 196 -1.79 14.92 0.81
N VAL A 197 -1.29 15.36 1.97
CA VAL A 197 -1.85 15.11 3.29
C VAL A 197 -1.85 16.41 4.07
N GLU A 198 -2.98 16.74 4.67
CA GLU A 198 -3.11 17.85 5.59
C GLU A 198 -3.80 17.37 6.86
N ILE A 199 -3.25 17.72 8.03
CA ILE A 199 -3.81 17.34 9.33
C ILE A 199 -3.73 18.56 10.25
N VAL A 200 -4.81 18.87 10.95
CA VAL A 200 -4.87 19.91 11.98
C VAL A 200 -5.38 19.32 13.28
N SER A 201 -4.71 19.67 14.38
CA SER A 201 -5.08 19.28 15.74
C SER A 201 -4.76 20.42 16.70
N GLY A 202 -5.78 21.14 17.14
CA GLY A 202 -5.61 22.32 18.00
C GLY A 202 -4.84 23.45 17.29
N SER A 203 -3.68 23.82 17.83
CA SER A 203 -2.76 24.81 17.22
C SER A 203 -1.84 24.22 16.16
N GLU A 204 -1.74 22.89 16.10
CA GLU A 204 -0.76 22.21 15.28
C GLU A 204 -1.33 21.91 13.90
N ARG A 205 -0.49 22.08 12.87
CA ARG A 205 -0.80 21.73 11.49
C ARG A 205 0.37 20.97 10.89
N TYR A 206 0.06 19.88 10.22
CA TYR A 206 0.98 19.13 9.38
C TYR A 206 0.49 19.18 7.94
N PHE A 207 1.40 19.46 7.02
CA PHE A 207 1.16 19.46 5.58
C PHE A 207 2.29 18.72 4.89
N TRP A 208 1.94 17.85 3.95
CA TRP A 208 2.89 17.14 3.11
C TRP A 208 2.34 16.98 1.70
N SER A 209 3.16 17.27 0.70
CA SER A 209 2.81 17.16 -0.72
C SER A 209 3.86 16.32 -1.44
N ASN A 210 3.40 15.40 -2.27
CA ASN A 210 4.16 14.44 -3.06
C ASN A 210 3.87 14.59 -4.57
N PRO A 211 4.63 15.46 -5.27
CA PRO A 211 4.51 15.62 -6.72
C PRO A 211 4.76 14.34 -7.53
N ALA A 212 5.55 13.39 -7.00
CA ALA A 212 5.92 12.17 -7.69
C ALA A 212 4.72 11.25 -7.97
N ALA A 213 3.68 11.28 -7.12
CA ALA A 213 2.43 10.56 -7.36
C ALA A 213 1.73 11.04 -8.65
N LEU A 214 1.97 12.28 -9.08
CA LEU A 214 1.45 12.86 -10.32
C LEU A 214 2.40 12.71 -11.52
N GLY A 215 3.50 11.99 -11.38
CA GLY A 215 4.51 11.80 -12.43
C GLY A 215 5.59 12.88 -12.49
N MET A 216 5.61 13.81 -11.53
CA MET A 216 6.63 14.86 -11.43
C MET A 216 7.80 14.38 -10.54
N TYR A 217 8.48 13.31 -10.95
CA TYR A 217 9.48 12.61 -10.12
C TYR A 217 10.68 13.49 -9.74
N ASP A 218 11.06 14.45 -10.58
CA ASP A 218 12.21 15.32 -10.36
C ASP A 218 11.96 16.43 -9.33
N LYS A 219 10.71 16.56 -8.85
CA LYS A 219 10.27 17.54 -7.85
C LYS A 219 10.24 16.91 -6.47
N MET A 220 10.99 17.50 -5.54
CA MET A 220 11.04 17.04 -4.15
C MET A 220 9.72 17.30 -3.42
N PRO A 221 9.31 16.41 -2.51
CA PRO A 221 8.14 16.64 -1.68
C PRO A 221 8.31 17.91 -0.84
N TYR A 222 7.21 18.61 -0.60
CA TYR A 222 7.16 19.74 0.32
C TYR A 222 6.53 19.31 1.64
N GLN A 223 7.07 19.79 2.75
CA GLN A 223 6.51 19.57 4.07
C GLN A 223 6.48 20.86 4.89
N ALA A 224 5.44 21.03 5.70
CA ALA A 224 5.36 22.03 6.75
C ALA A 224 4.75 21.43 8.03
N GLY A 225 5.30 21.82 9.19
CA GLY A 225 4.90 21.27 10.49
C GLY A 225 5.50 19.91 10.81
N ASP A 226 5.18 19.40 12.00
CA ASP A 226 5.61 18.08 12.50
C ASP A 226 4.38 17.18 12.69
N LEU A 227 4.46 15.97 12.11
CA LEU A 227 3.42 14.96 12.23
C LEU A 227 3.23 14.52 13.69
N ASN A 228 4.30 14.51 14.48
CA ASN A 228 4.23 14.12 15.89
C ASN A 228 3.44 15.15 16.71
N ASP A 229 3.53 16.43 16.36
CA ASP A 229 2.87 17.50 17.10
C ASP A 229 1.35 17.40 16.93
N VAL A 230 0.86 17.14 15.72
CA VAL A 230 -0.59 16.97 15.47
C VAL A 230 -1.20 15.73 16.14
N PHE A 231 -0.41 14.68 16.38
CA PHE A 231 -0.86 13.48 17.10
C PHE A 231 -0.53 13.46 18.58
N SER A 232 0.23 14.43 19.09
CA SER A 232 0.70 14.46 20.48
C SER A 232 -0.41 14.43 21.52
N SER A 233 -1.59 14.92 21.14
CA SER A 233 -2.79 14.98 21.98
C SER A 233 -3.62 13.71 21.97
N ILE A 234 -3.42 12.81 21.01
CA ILE A 234 -4.16 11.55 20.90
C ILE A 234 -3.45 10.49 21.74
N ASP A 235 -4.19 9.82 22.62
CA ASP A 235 -3.68 8.71 23.43
C ASP A 235 -3.12 7.61 22.50
N SER A 236 -1.84 7.25 22.68
CA SER A 236 -1.16 6.27 21.84
C SER A 236 -1.81 4.88 21.88
N GLY A 237 -2.58 4.58 22.92
CA GLY A 237 -3.36 3.36 23.09
C GLY A 237 -4.62 3.28 22.23
N ILE A 238 -5.12 4.41 21.70
CA ILE A 238 -6.34 4.39 20.88
C ILE A 238 -6.17 3.56 19.60
N GLY A 239 -4.95 3.55 19.03
CA GLY A 239 -4.60 2.73 17.87
C GLY A 239 -4.71 1.23 18.15
N THR A 240 -4.36 0.79 19.35
CA THR A 240 -4.51 -0.61 19.78
C THR A 240 -5.99 -0.99 19.88
N ILE A 241 -6.83 -0.12 20.44
CA ILE A 241 -8.27 -0.36 20.57
C ILE A 241 -8.92 -0.46 19.19
N TRP A 242 -8.62 0.49 18.32
CA TRP A 242 -9.02 0.51 16.92
C TRP A 242 -8.68 -0.77 16.17
N THR A 243 -7.45 -1.25 16.34
CA THR A 243 -6.99 -2.50 15.73
C THR A 243 -7.78 -3.69 16.28
N ALA A 244 -7.93 -3.79 17.59
CA ALA A 244 -8.67 -4.89 18.24
C ALA A 244 -10.14 -4.96 17.77
N VAL A 245 -10.77 -3.81 17.50
CA VAL A 245 -12.12 -3.78 16.93
C VAL A 245 -12.11 -4.29 15.50
N ILE A 246 -11.33 -3.72 14.58
CA ILE A 246 -11.38 -4.06 13.15
C ILE A 246 -10.94 -5.50 12.89
N SER A 247 -9.85 -5.93 13.52
CA SER A 247 -9.26 -7.26 13.29
C SER A 247 -10.02 -8.38 14.01
N SER A 248 -11.11 -8.07 14.70
CA SER A 248 -11.87 -9.07 15.45
C SER A 248 -12.56 -10.04 14.49
N GLY A 249 -12.26 -11.33 14.67
CA GLY A 249 -12.92 -12.42 13.93
C GLY A 249 -14.43 -12.52 14.16
N ILE A 250 -15.00 -11.69 15.04
CA ILE A 250 -16.44 -11.59 15.21
C ILE A 250 -17.15 -11.14 13.93
N TRP A 251 -16.49 -10.30 13.13
CA TRP A 251 -17.11 -9.72 11.94
C TRP A 251 -17.20 -10.74 10.81
N THR A 252 -16.09 -11.44 10.56
CA THR A 252 -16.03 -12.50 9.54
C THR A 252 -16.86 -13.72 9.93
N GLY A 253 -17.03 -13.98 11.23
CA GLY A 253 -17.91 -15.05 11.72
C GLY A 253 -19.38 -14.89 11.30
N LEU A 254 -19.86 -13.66 11.11
CA LEU A 254 -21.24 -13.37 10.69
C LEU A 254 -21.50 -13.59 9.20
N GLU A 255 -20.45 -13.66 8.38
CA GLU A 255 -20.57 -13.84 6.91
C GLU A 255 -21.27 -15.15 6.54
N ASN A 256 -21.20 -16.15 7.43
CA ASN A 256 -21.71 -17.51 7.19
C ASN A 256 -23.17 -17.72 7.65
N TYR A 257 -23.79 -16.72 8.28
CA TYR A 257 -25.12 -16.88 8.88
C TYR A 257 -26.17 -16.00 8.19
N ASP A 258 -27.35 -16.58 7.96
CA ASP A 258 -28.51 -15.88 7.42
C ASP A 258 -29.11 -14.94 8.48
N LEU A 259 -28.84 -13.65 8.34
CA LEU A 259 -29.28 -12.61 9.26
C LEU A 259 -30.78 -12.29 9.16
N THR A 260 -31.49 -12.90 8.22
CA THR A 260 -32.95 -12.75 8.09
C THR A 260 -33.73 -13.74 8.95
N LYS A 261 -33.04 -14.70 9.59
CA LYS A 261 -33.65 -15.72 10.44
C LYS A 261 -33.05 -15.67 11.85
N PRO A 262 -33.86 -15.88 12.90
CA PRO A 262 -33.32 -16.04 14.24
C PRO A 262 -32.49 -17.32 14.32
N GLY A 263 -31.37 -17.27 15.05
CA GLY A 263 -30.46 -18.39 15.19
C GLY A 263 -29.51 -18.25 16.38
N GLN A 264 -29.04 -19.38 16.89
CA GLN A 264 -27.97 -19.46 17.87
C GLN A 264 -26.93 -20.45 17.35
N TYR A 265 -25.67 -20.05 17.42
CA TYR A 265 -24.56 -20.76 16.81
C TYR A 265 -23.40 -20.82 17.77
N ASP A 266 -23.01 -22.04 18.11
CA ASP A 266 -21.88 -22.32 18.99
C ASP A 266 -20.82 -23.08 18.22
N TRP A 267 -19.57 -22.68 18.39
CA TRP A 267 -18.42 -23.43 17.90
C TRP A 267 -17.31 -23.42 18.95
N SER A 268 -16.64 -24.56 19.10
CA SER A 268 -15.44 -24.67 19.94
C SER A 268 -14.42 -25.60 19.28
N GLY A 269 -13.17 -25.16 19.17
CA GLY A 269 -12.08 -25.95 18.60
C GLY A 269 -10.74 -25.25 18.79
N MET A 270 -9.65 -26.04 18.92
CA MET A 270 -8.27 -25.53 19.03
C MET A 270 -8.05 -24.45 20.12
N GLY A 271 -8.76 -24.56 21.26
CA GLY A 271 -8.66 -23.58 22.35
C GLY A 271 -9.41 -22.26 22.11
N ILE A 272 -10.23 -22.21 21.06
CA ILE A 272 -11.06 -21.09 20.69
C ILE A 272 -12.54 -21.47 20.81
N SER A 273 -13.39 -20.59 21.33
CA SER A 273 -14.84 -20.74 21.29
C SER A 273 -15.54 -19.47 20.79
N TYR A 274 -16.60 -19.66 20.00
CA TYR A 274 -17.49 -18.60 19.52
C TYR A 274 -18.93 -18.96 19.85
N HIS A 275 -19.70 -17.98 20.29
CA HIS A 275 -21.15 -18.02 20.38
C HIS A 275 -21.70 -16.80 19.65
N TYR A 276 -22.69 -17.02 18.79
CA TYR A 276 -23.50 -15.95 18.18
C TYR A 276 -24.98 -16.22 18.44
N LYS A 277 -25.71 -15.15 18.71
CA LYS A 277 -27.16 -15.14 18.72
C LYS A 277 -27.66 -14.03 17.81
N ILE A 278 -28.41 -14.41 16.80
CA ILE A 278 -28.97 -13.52 15.78
C ILE A 278 -30.47 -13.42 16.01
N THR A 279 -30.97 -12.20 16.06
CA THR A 279 -32.40 -11.89 16.18
C THR A 279 -32.75 -10.82 15.13
N PRO A 280 -33.39 -11.18 14.00
CA PRO A 280 -33.87 -10.21 13.02
C PRO A 280 -34.79 -9.19 13.70
N ASP A 281 -34.51 -7.91 13.52
CA ASP A 281 -35.19 -6.85 14.25
C ASP A 281 -35.26 -5.56 13.44
N GLY A 282 -36.45 -5.28 12.91
CA GLY A 282 -36.81 -3.98 12.37
C GLY A 282 -36.07 -3.55 11.11
N THR A 283 -36.06 -2.23 10.91
CA THR A 283 -35.41 -1.56 9.78
C THR A 283 -34.75 -0.27 10.23
N VAL A 284 -33.72 0.17 9.51
CA VAL A 284 -33.11 1.50 9.64
C VAL A 284 -33.24 2.24 8.31
N THR A 285 -33.21 3.58 8.33
CA THR A 285 -33.21 4.39 7.11
C THR A 285 -32.00 5.31 7.08
N PHE A 286 -31.25 5.28 5.98
CA PHE A 286 -30.11 6.16 5.72
C PHE A 286 -30.18 6.66 4.28
N GLY A 287 -29.90 7.94 4.04
CA GLY A 287 -29.94 8.52 2.69
C GLY A 287 -31.26 8.31 1.93
N GLY A 288 -32.39 8.25 2.65
CA GLY A 288 -33.71 7.96 2.07
C GLY A 288 -33.94 6.50 1.66
N LYS A 289 -33.00 5.58 1.94
CA LYS A 289 -33.11 4.15 1.67
C LYS A 289 -33.30 3.36 2.97
N THR A 290 -34.17 2.36 2.94
CA THR A 290 -34.50 1.54 4.11
C THR A 290 -33.82 0.18 4.04
N PHE A 291 -33.21 -0.24 5.15
CA PHE A 291 -32.45 -1.47 5.28
C PHE A 291 -33.06 -2.34 6.37
N ARG A 292 -33.20 -3.64 6.10
CA ARG A 292 -33.56 -4.62 7.14
C ARG A 292 -32.38 -4.82 8.08
N THR A 293 -32.69 -5.01 9.36
CA THR A 293 -31.67 -5.10 10.39
C THR A 293 -31.81 -6.35 11.25
N ALA A 294 -30.70 -6.77 11.84
CA ALA A 294 -30.64 -7.86 12.80
C ALA A 294 -29.82 -7.44 14.01
N ASN A 295 -30.29 -7.80 15.20
CA ASN A 295 -29.51 -7.72 16.42
C ASN A 295 -28.63 -8.96 16.51
N VAL A 296 -27.37 -8.76 16.88
CA VAL A 296 -26.36 -9.79 17.03
C VAL A 296 -25.77 -9.67 18.42
N GLU A 297 -25.76 -10.75 19.18
CA GLU A 297 -24.99 -10.90 20.42
C GLU A 297 -23.86 -11.89 20.15
N TRP A 298 -22.65 -11.61 20.65
CA TRP A 298 -21.52 -12.51 20.52
C TRP A 298 -20.78 -12.70 21.85
N SER A 299 -20.19 -13.88 22.00
CA SER A 299 -19.10 -14.10 22.94
C SER A 299 -18.01 -14.94 22.29
N TYR A 300 -16.76 -14.57 22.52
CA TYR A 300 -15.59 -15.27 21.99
C TYR A 300 -14.57 -15.49 23.10
N SER A 301 -13.92 -16.65 23.11
CA SER A 301 -12.82 -16.93 24.03
C SER A 301 -11.61 -17.46 23.28
N ILE A 302 -10.44 -16.86 23.52
CA ILE A 302 -9.13 -17.31 23.00
C ILE A 302 -8.07 -17.13 24.08
N GLY A 303 -7.22 -18.14 24.30
CA GLY A 303 -6.05 -18.00 25.17
C GLY A 303 -6.36 -17.57 26.61
N GLY A 304 -7.56 -17.89 27.13
CA GLY A 304 -8.01 -17.47 28.46
C GLY A 304 -8.62 -16.07 28.54
N VAL A 305 -8.68 -15.33 27.44
CA VAL A 305 -9.38 -14.04 27.35
C VAL A 305 -10.77 -14.26 26.77
N SER A 306 -11.80 -13.84 27.50
CA SER A 306 -13.19 -13.84 27.03
C SER A 306 -13.64 -12.44 26.67
N VAL A 307 -14.18 -12.29 25.48
CA VAL A 307 -14.77 -11.04 24.98
C VAL A 307 -16.24 -11.25 24.68
N THR A 308 -17.04 -10.20 24.87
CA THR A 308 -18.49 -10.26 24.72
C THR A 308 -18.99 -8.94 24.15
N GLY A 309 -20.05 -8.99 23.36
CA GLY A 309 -20.69 -7.77 22.92
C GLY A 309 -22.01 -8.01 22.23
N LYS A 310 -22.59 -6.91 21.80
CA LYS A 310 -23.85 -6.86 21.06
C LYS A 310 -23.78 -5.77 20.00
N GLY A 311 -24.58 -5.90 18.97
CA GLY A 311 -24.66 -4.92 17.91
C GLY A 311 -25.91 -5.08 17.05
N LYS A 312 -26.08 -4.14 16.14
CA LYS A 312 -27.13 -4.15 15.12
C LYS A 312 -26.47 -3.97 13.78
N VAL A 313 -26.77 -4.87 12.85
CA VAL A 313 -26.21 -4.90 11.50
C VAL A 313 -27.33 -4.87 10.47
N ALA A 314 -27.02 -4.34 9.29
CA ALA A 314 -27.85 -4.49 8.09
C ALA A 314 -27.05 -5.35 7.09
N PRO A 315 -27.57 -6.50 6.62
CA PRO A 315 -26.82 -7.37 5.70
C PRO A 315 -26.39 -6.67 4.41
N ALA A 316 -27.19 -5.70 3.96
CA ALA A 316 -26.93 -4.91 2.76
C ALA A 316 -25.97 -3.72 2.98
N LEU A 317 -25.42 -3.51 4.19
CA LEU A 317 -24.46 -2.45 4.46
C LEU A 317 -23.15 -3.06 4.98
N PRO A 318 -21.98 -2.69 4.45
CA PRO A 318 -20.69 -3.20 4.92
C PRO A 318 -20.21 -2.55 6.24
N ILE A 319 -21.09 -1.88 6.98
CA ILE A 319 -20.78 -1.19 8.24
C ILE A 319 -21.85 -1.54 9.28
N PRO A 320 -21.51 -1.80 10.56
CA PRO A 320 -22.52 -1.99 11.60
C PRO A 320 -23.30 -0.69 11.83
N ILE A 321 -24.53 -0.81 12.30
CA ILE A 321 -25.36 0.34 12.69
C ILE A 321 -25.04 0.75 14.11
N HIS A 322 -24.88 -0.22 15.01
CA HIS A 322 -24.32 0.02 16.32
C HIS A 322 -23.56 -1.22 16.80
N PHE A 323 -22.60 -1.02 17.69
CA PHE A 323 -22.08 -2.10 18.52
C PHE A 323 -21.65 -1.58 19.89
N GLU A 324 -21.59 -2.48 20.86
CA GLU A 324 -21.04 -2.26 22.19
C GLU A 324 -20.46 -3.58 22.69
N GLY A 325 -19.19 -3.59 23.09
CA GLY A 325 -18.57 -4.82 23.58
C GLY A 325 -17.14 -4.66 24.03
N THR A 326 -16.59 -5.77 24.51
CA THR A 326 -15.16 -5.94 24.74
C THR A 326 -14.51 -6.58 23.53
N PHE A 327 -13.26 -6.23 23.30
CA PHE A 327 -12.42 -6.68 22.19
C PHE A 327 -11.02 -6.97 22.74
N ALA A 328 -10.38 -8.01 22.25
CA ALA A 328 -9.04 -8.39 22.69
C ALA A 328 -8.12 -8.43 21.49
N ASN A 329 -6.94 -7.83 21.63
CA ASN A 329 -5.85 -8.07 20.70
C ASN A 329 -5.29 -9.47 20.97
N PRO A 330 -5.34 -10.41 20.01
CA PRO A 330 -4.83 -11.77 20.18
C PRO A 330 -3.34 -11.81 20.55
N MET A 331 -2.58 -10.77 20.23
CA MET A 331 -1.13 -10.69 20.47
C MET A 331 -0.76 -10.12 21.85
N GLU A 332 -1.61 -9.28 22.43
CA GLU A 332 -1.28 -8.53 23.66
C GLU A 332 -2.13 -8.93 24.87
N GLY A 333 -3.24 -9.66 24.67
CA GLY A 333 -4.10 -10.14 25.75
C GLY A 333 -4.84 -9.03 26.52
N VAL A 334 -4.76 -7.77 26.06
CA VAL A 334 -5.42 -6.63 26.70
C VAL A 334 -6.88 -6.55 26.25
N GLY A 335 -7.78 -6.61 27.24
CA GLY A 335 -9.20 -6.35 27.04
C GLY A 335 -9.46 -4.85 26.86
N THR A 336 -10.00 -4.48 25.71
CA THR A 336 -10.44 -3.13 25.37
C THR A 336 -11.96 -3.11 25.28
N TRP A 337 -12.57 -1.97 25.53
CA TRP A 337 -14.02 -1.78 25.39
C TRP A 337 -14.27 -0.74 24.30
N SER A 338 -15.28 -0.97 23.46
CA SER A 338 -15.66 -0.03 22.42
C SER A 338 -17.17 -0.03 22.17
N LYS A 339 -17.67 1.16 21.84
CA LYS A 339 -19.04 1.41 21.42
C LYS A 339 -19.05 2.28 20.19
N PHE A 340 -19.90 1.95 19.24
CA PHE A 340 -20.08 2.67 17.98
C PHE A 340 -21.56 2.83 17.69
N GLU A 341 -21.94 3.98 17.15
CA GLU A 341 -23.30 4.24 16.70
C GLU A 341 -23.29 5.09 15.42
N LEU A 342 -23.75 4.51 14.32
CA LEU A 342 -23.90 5.18 13.02
C LEU A 342 -25.08 6.17 13.10
N LYS A 343 -24.81 7.44 12.78
CA LYS A 343 -25.77 8.54 12.83
C LYS A 343 -26.26 8.94 11.44
N ASP A 344 -25.34 9.04 10.48
CA ASP A 344 -25.67 9.33 9.08
C ASP A 344 -24.83 8.49 8.13
N LEU A 345 -25.40 8.20 6.96
CA LEU A 345 -24.73 7.52 5.85
C LEU A 345 -25.35 8.00 4.55
N ARG A 346 -24.52 8.50 3.63
CA ARG A 346 -24.96 8.93 2.29
C ARG A 346 -24.53 7.97 1.21
N LEU A 347 -25.47 7.64 0.33
CA LEU A 347 -25.32 6.74 -0.80
C LEU A 347 -25.50 7.51 -2.10
N SER A 348 -24.56 7.38 -3.02
CA SER A 348 -24.60 8.06 -4.32
C SER A 348 -24.19 7.13 -5.45
N GLU A 349 -24.81 7.26 -6.62
CA GLU A 349 -24.45 6.48 -7.82
C GLU A 349 -23.08 6.91 -8.37
N ASN A 350 -22.63 8.12 -8.06
CA ASN A 350 -21.34 8.66 -8.47
C ASN A 350 -20.67 9.45 -7.34
N PHE A 351 -19.35 9.54 -7.36
CA PHE A 351 -18.62 10.43 -6.46
C PHE A 351 -18.81 11.89 -6.89
N GLY A 352 -19.17 12.75 -5.93
CA GLY A 352 -19.29 14.19 -6.14
C GLY A 352 -17.95 14.91 -6.03
N THR A 353 -18.01 16.24 -6.09
CA THR A 353 -16.88 17.12 -5.81
C THR A 353 -16.94 17.61 -4.37
N LEU A 354 -15.87 17.39 -3.62
CA LEU A 354 -15.65 17.98 -2.31
C LEU A 354 -15.04 19.36 -2.49
N GLN A 355 -15.49 20.31 -1.67
CA GLN A 355 -14.89 21.64 -1.60
C GLN A 355 -13.75 21.60 -0.60
N TYR A 356 -12.53 21.73 -1.11
CA TYR A 356 -11.35 21.86 -0.28
C TYR A 356 -10.97 23.32 -0.13
N SER A 357 -10.71 23.71 1.10
CA SER A 357 -10.00 24.93 1.47
C SER A 357 -8.90 24.50 2.43
N GLU A 358 -7.66 24.98 2.23
CA GLU A 358 -6.52 24.67 3.11
C GLU A 358 -6.96 24.76 4.58
N LEU A 359 -6.64 23.74 5.37
CA LEU A 359 -6.94 23.74 6.80
C LEU A 359 -6.07 24.79 7.50
N THR A 360 -6.69 25.89 7.90
CA THR A 360 -6.05 26.88 8.78
C THR A 360 -6.25 26.50 10.25
N PRO A 361 -5.19 26.49 11.09
CA PRO A 361 -5.35 26.55 12.55
C PRO A 361 -6.21 27.77 12.89
N THR A 362 -7.08 27.67 13.89
CA THR A 362 -8.12 28.68 14.15
C THR A 362 -7.56 30.10 14.37
N GLN A 363 -7.43 30.89 13.29
CA GLN A 363 -7.63 32.33 13.19
C GLN A 363 -8.01 32.72 11.74
N THR A 364 -9.21 33.33 11.63
CA THR A 364 -9.81 34.23 10.62
C THR A 364 -9.42 34.14 9.12
N GLN A 365 -10.46 33.90 8.29
CA GLN A 365 -10.60 33.80 6.81
C GLN A 365 -9.94 34.96 6.00
N THR A 366 -9.69 34.91 4.67
CA THR A 366 -10.43 34.37 3.50
C THR A 366 -9.53 34.49 2.25
N GLU A 367 -9.58 33.60 1.24
CA GLU A 367 -9.50 33.94 -0.22
C GLU A 367 -10.10 32.81 -1.10
N THR A 368 -10.55 33.13 -2.32
CA THR A 368 -11.35 32.28 -3.25
C THR A 368 -10.56 31.93 -4.53
N PRO A 369 -10.56 30.67 -5.04
CA PRO A 369 -9.97 30.36 -6.34
C PRO A 369 -10.99 30.01 -7.45
N THR A 370 -10.53 30.15 -8.70
CA THR A 370 -11.27 29.96 -9.97
C THR A 370 -10.79 28.69 -10.70
N GLU A 371 -11.71 27.95 -11.31
CA GLU A 371 -11.52 26.63 -11.93
C GLU A 371 -10.86 26.64 -13.32
N THR A 372 -10.14 25.56 -13.67
CA THR A 372 -9.99 25.08 -15.06
C THR A 372 -9.78 23.56 -15.07
N GLN A 373 -10.56 22.83 -15.88
CA GLN A 373 -10.56 21.35 -15.96
C GLN A 373 -9.66 20.82 -17.08
N THR A 374 -8.95 19.72 -16.82
CA THR A 374 -8.39 18.83 -17.86
C THR A 374 -8.73 17.37 -17.50
N GLN A 375 -9.25 16.61 -18.47
CA GLN A 375 -9.53 15.17 -18.36
C GLN A 375 -8.45 14.37 -19.11
N THR A 376 -8.04 13.23 -18.55
CA THR A 376 -7.19 12.25 -19.22
C THR A 376 -7.88 10.89 -19.19
N THR A 377 -7.98 10.24 -20.35
CA THR A 377 -8.49 8.87 -20.55
C THR A 377 -7.34 7.89 -20.74
N THR A 378 -7.41 6.73 -20.10
CA THR A 378 -6.53 5.56 -20.34
C THR A 378 -7.33 4.43 -21.00
N SER A 379 -6.73 3.76 -21.99
CA SER A 379 -7.23 2.54 -22.62
C SER A 379 -6.19 1.42 -22.43
N PRO A 380 -6.59 0.17 -22.11
CA PRO A 380 -5.67 -0.95 -22.00
C PRO A 380 -5.44 -1.60 -23.37
N GLN A 381 -4.20 -1.98 -23.67
CA GLN A 381 -3.87 -2.84 -24.82
C GLN A 381 -2.98 -4.03 -24.43
N GLN A 382 -3.18 -5.14 -25.15
CA GLN A 382 -2.73 -6.50 -24.86
C GLN A 382 -1.23 -6.77 -25.06
N GLY A 383 -0.71 -7.67 -24.22
CA GLY A 383 0.17 -8.76 -24.64
C GLY A 383 1.67 -8.47 -24.72
N LEU A 384 2.33 -8.21 -23.58
CA LEU A 384 3.80 -8.21 -23.49
C LEU A 384 4.34 -9.66 -23.43
N SER A 385 5.41 -9.95 -24.17
CA SER A 385 6.02 -11.29 -24.34
C SER A 385 6.59 -11.87 -23.03
N SER A 386 6.83 -13.17 -22.90
CA SER A 386 7.44 -13.76 -21.68
C SER A 386 8.87 -13.31 -21.37
N ASN A 387 9.55 -12.55 -22.23
CA ASN A 387 10.96 -12.17 -22.04
C ASN A 387 11.17 -11.05 -21.01
N TRP A 388 10.16 -10.23 -20.69
CA TRP A 388 10.31 -9.25 -19.59
C TRP A 388 10.36 -9.92 -18.22
N GLN A 389 9.94 -11.19 -18.11
CA GLN A 389 10.10 -12.00 -16.90
C GLN A 389 11.51 -12.61 -16.77
N LEU A 390 12.36 -12.49 -17.81
CA LEU A 390 13.70 -13.08 -17.88
C LEU A 390 14.84 -12.05 -17.83
N ALA A 391 14.58 -10.81 -17.42
CA ALA A 391 15.53 -9.68 -17.41
C ALA A 391 16.67 -9.80 -16.37
N TRP A 392 17.22 -11.00 -16.17
CA TRP A 392 17.89 -11.35 -14.91
C TRP A 392 19.22 -12.08 -15.05
N ASP A 393 19.64 -12.39 -16.28
CA ASP A 393 20.91 -13.06 -16.49
C ASP A 393 21.72 -12.42 -17.61
N ALA A 394 22.63 -11.51 -17.23
CA ALA A 394 23.64 -10.97 -18.15
C ALA A 394 24.90 -11.85 -18.22
N SER A 395 24.95 -12.97 -17.48
CA SER A 395 26.01 -13.98 -17.60
C SER A 395 25.80 -14.90 -18.81
N GLU A 396 24.56 -15.02 -19.28
CA GLU A 396 24.20 -15.77 -20.47
C GLU A 396 24.19 -14.87 -21.73
N PRO A 397 24.50 -15.44 -22.91
CA PRO A 397 24.41 -14.73 -24.16
C PRO A 397 22.97 -14.27 -24.47
N ILE A 398 22.81 -13.02 -24.88
CA ILE A 398 21.55 -12.46 -25.37
C ILE A 398 21.47 -12.57 -26.89
N THR A 399 20.34 -13.05 -27.41
CA THR A 399 20.12 -13.15 -28.86
C THR A 399 19.51 -11.86 -29.40
N ILE A 400 20.24 -11.15 -30.25
CA ILE A 400 19.78 -9.94 -30.96
C ILE A 400 19.84 -10.23 -32.46
N ASN A 401 18.70 -10.11 -33.14
CA ASN A 401 18.59 -10.38 -34.59
C ASN A 401 19.16 -11.74 -35.04
N GLY A 402 19.08 -12.76 -34.18
CA GLY A 402 19.57 -14.12 -34.47
C GLY A 402 21.06 -14.34 -34.20
N GLN A 403 21.78 -13.37 -33.64
CA GLN A 403 23.16 -13.51 -33.20
C GLN A 403 23.26 -13.39 -31.68
N ASN A 404 24.11 -14.23 -31.07
CA ASN A 404 24.34 -14.23 -29.64
C ASN A 404 25.43 -13.21 -29.27
N TYR A 405 25.18 -12.47 -28.20
CA TYR A 405 26.09 -11.47 -27.66
C TYR A 405 26.22 -11.61 -26.16
N ILE A 406 27.42 -11.41 -25.64
CA ILE A 406 27.68 -11.29 -24.21
C ILE A 406 27.86 -9.80 -23.88
N VAL A 407 27.22 -9.33 -22.81
CA VAL A 407 27.40 -7.97 -22.31
C VAL A 407 28.71 -7.88 -21.55
N LYS A 408 29.63 -6.99 -21.94
CA LYS A 408 30.96 -6.87 -21.31
C LYS A 408 31.13 -5.64 -20.47
N GLU A 409 30.48 -4.56 -20.86
CA GLU A 409 30.59 -3.25 -20.23
C GLU A 409 29.33 -2.44 -20.48
N VAL A 410 28.95 -1.65 -19.47
CA VAL A 410 27.86 -0.69 -19.55
C VAL A 410 28.30 0.64 -18.96
N THR A 411 27.69 1.72 -19.45
CA THR A 411 27.90 3.07 -18.93
C THR A 411 26.57 3.71 -18.59
N PHE A 412 26.45 4.15 -17.34
CA PHE A 412 25.29 4.88 -16.83
C PHE A 412 25.63 6.35 -16.63
N ARG A 413 24.67 7.20 -16.96
CA ARG A 413 24.59 8.56 -16.44
C ARG A 413 23.53 8.58 -15.35
N VAL A 414 23.87 9.15 -14.21
CA VAL A 414 22.98 9.21 -13.06
C VAL A 414 22.83 10.65 -12.59
N GLU A 415 21.59 11.02 -12.30
CA GLU A 415 21.24 12.20 -11.52
C GLU A 415 20.54 11.72 -10.25
N TYR A 416 21.09 12.08 -9.09
CA TYR A 416 20.51 11.74 -7.79
C TYR A 416 20.22 13.02 -7.03
N LYS A 417 19.02 13.13 -6.46
CA LYS A 417 18.63 14.24 -5.58
C LYS A 417 18.21 13.72 -4.23
N LYS A 418 18.58 14.46 -3.19
CA LYS A 418 18.14 14.23 -1.82
C LYS A 418 17.96 15.59 -1.14
N GLY A 419 16.71 15.92 -0.83
CA GLY A 419 16.37 17.31 -0.47
C GLY A 419 16.82 18.28 -1.57
N ASP A 420 17.51 19.35 -1.20
CA ASP A 420 17.99 20.36 -2.16
C ASP A 420 19.33 20.00 -2.84
N SER A 421 19.98 18.92 -2.44
CA SER A 421 21.25 18.48 -3.04
C SER A 421 21.02 17.71 -4.34
N VAL A 422 21.84 17.99 -5.36
CA VAL A 422 21.83 17.31 -6.66
C VAL A 422 23.24 16.81 -6.97
N PHE A 423 23.34 15.53 -7.33
CA PHE A 423 24.59 14.86 -7.68
C PHE A 423 24.50 14.28 -9.08
N HIS A 424 25.56 14.46 -9.85
CA HIS A 424 25.69 13.86 -11.18
C HIS A 424 26.82 12.86 -11.17
N MET A 425 26.53 11.66 -11.66
CA MET A 425 27.51 10.58 -11.73
C MET A 425 27.57 9.99 -13.14
N ASN A 426 28.77 9.64 -13.57
CA ASN A 426 28.95 8.72 -14.68
C ASN A 426 29.61 7.45 -14.15
N ILE A 427 28.98 6.31 -14.39
CA ILE A 427 29.41 5.02 -13.86
C ILE A 427 29.62 4.09 -15.04
N THR A 428 30.86 3.69 -15.29
CA THR A 428 31.17 2.64 -16.28
C THR A 428 31.56 1.37 -15.55
N LYS A 429 30.83 0.28 -15.77
CA LYS A 429 31.07 -1.02 -15.12
C LYS A 429 31.29 -2.08 -16.17
N GLY A 430 32.15 -3.03 -15.87
CA GLY A 430 32.37 -4.18 -16.75
C GLY A 430 33.19 -5.25 -16.07
N TYR A 431 33.47 -6.30 -16.84
CA TYR A 431 34.35 -7.37 -16.39
C TYR A 431 35.20 -7.91 -17.53
N ARG A 432 36.34 -8.50 -17.16
CA ARG A 432 37.21 -9.20 -18.10
C ARG A 432 38.00 -10.31 -17.42
N GLU A 433 38.37 -11.31 -18.21
CA GLU A 433 39.28 -12.36 -17.77
C GLU A 433 40.68 -11.78 -17.51
N VAL A 434 41.30 -12.23 -16.42
CA VAL A 434 42.67 -11.88 -16.03
C VAL A 434 43.38 -13.09 -15.45
N GLN A 435 44.71 -13.04 -15.35
CA GLN A 435 45.46 -13.93 -14.48
C GLN A 435 45.94 -13.17 -13.25
N LEU A 436 45.66 -13.73 -12.07
CA LEU A 436 46.11 -13.20 -10.79
C LEU A 436 46.87 -14.31 -10.07
N ASN A 437 48.13 -14.04 -9.71
CA ASN A 437 49.02 -15.02 -9.07
C ASN A 437 49.17 -16.36 -9.84
N GLY A 438 49.03 -16.34 -11.16
CA GLY A 438 49.11 -17.53 -12.02
C GLY A 438 47.82 -18.35 -12.12
N GLU A 439 46.73 -17.90 -11.47
CA GLU A 439 45.41 -18.53 -11.56
C GLU A 439 44.47 -17.68 -12.42
N LYS A 440 43.49 -18.35 -13.07
CA LYS A 440 42.42 -17.65 -13.80
C LYS A 440 41.51 -16.95 -12.81
N ALA A 441 41.28 -15.66 -13.04
CA ALA A 441 40.35 -14.85 -12.27
C ALA A 441 39.56 -13.93 -13.22
N TYR A 442 38.50 -13.32 -12.71
CA TYR A 442 37.83 -12.21 -13.37
C TYR A 442 38.12 -10.92 -12.62
N LEU A 443 38.41 -9.87 -13.38
CA LEU A 443 38.43 -8.50 -12.88
C LEU A 443 37.08 -7.88 -13.18
N LEU A 444 36.33 -7.59 -12.12
CA LEU A 444 35.18 -6.69 -12.12
C LEU A 444 35.70 -5.28 -11.91
N TYR A 445 35.25 -4.31 -12.69
CA TYR A 445 35.67 -2.93 -12.53
C TYR A 445 34.50 -1.96 -12.60
N ALA A 446 34.64 -0.85 -11.88
CA ALA A 446 33.79 0.33 -12.03
C ALA A 446 34.65 1.59 -12.05
N ASN A 447 34.43 2.45 -13.04
CA ASN A 447 34.96 3.81 -13.05
C ASN A 447 33.80 4.76 -12.75
N VAL A 448 33.91 5.52 -11.68
CA VAL A 448 32.89 6.42 -11.16
C VAL A 448 33.43 7.83 -11.20
N SER A 449 32.77 8.68 -11.99
CA SER A 449 32.97 10.13 -11.98
C SER A 449 31.84 10.75 -11.18
N VAL A 450 32.13 11.48 -10.10
CA VAL A 450 31.15 12.24 -9.31
C VAL A 450 31.65 13.68 -9.19
N ASP A 451 30.89 14.63 -9.72
CA ASP A 451 31.21 16.07 -9.69
C ASP A 451 32.67 16.39 -10.07
N GLY A 452 33.21 15.67 -11.07
CA GLY A 452 34.57 15.84 -11.58
C GLY A 452 35.69 15.11 -10.82
N LYS A 453 35.36 14.34 -9.77
CA LYS A 453 36.29 13.41 -9.11
C LYS A 453 36.13 12.01 -9.67
N GLU A 454 37.25 11.36 -9.96
CA GLU A 454 37.29 10.01 -10.53
C GLU A 454 37.72 9.00 -9.47
N TYR A 455 36.98 7.89 -9.42
CA TYR A 455 37.27 6.72 -8.59
C TYR A 455 37.23 5.46 -9.46
N THR A 456 38.23 4.61 -9.31
CA THR A 456 38.30 3.31 -9.95
C THR A 456 38.23 2.23 -8.89
N TYR A 457 37.25 1.36 -9.02
CA TYR A 457 37.06 0.18 -8.19
C TYR A 457 37.39 -1.06 -9.02
N ARG A 458 38.15 -1.99 -8.44
CA ARG A 458 38.60 -3.23 -9.06
C ARG A 458 38.44 -4.37 -8.08
N VAL A 459 37.66 -5.37 -8.44
CA VAL A 459 37.41 -6.55 -7.60
C VAL A 459 37.76 -7.79 -8.41
N TYR A 460 38.66 -8.60 -7.85
CA TYR A 460 39.15 -9.82 -8.47
C TYR A 460 38.41 -11.00 -7.85
N VAL A 461 37.75 -11.82 -8.66
CA VAL A 461 36.93 -12.94 -8.19
C VAL A 461 37.33 -14.24 -8.89
N LYS A 462 37.10 -15.38 -8.22
CA LYS A 462 37.29 -16.70 -8.83
C LYS A 462 36.20 -16.95 -9.89
N PRO A 463 36.47 -17.76 -10.94
CA PRO A 463 35.52 -17.97 -12.05
C PRO A 463 34.09 -18.36 -11.66
N GLY A 464 33.92 -19.17 -10.60
CA GLY A 464 32.60 -19.61 -10.13
C GLY A 464 31.71 -18.50 -9.57
N TYR A 465 32.29 -17.39 -9.10
CA TYR A 465 31.53 -16.27 -8.53
C TYR A 465 31.05 -15.27 -9.59
N LEU A 466 31.59 -15.29 -10.81
CA LEU A 466 31.13 -14.36 -11.84
C LEU A 466 29.64 -14.58 -12.14
N ASN A 467 29.22 -15.82 -12.37
CA ASN A 467 27.85 -16.14 -12.79
C ASN A 467 26.79 -15.71 -11.76
N GLU A 468 27.10 -15.79 -10.47
CA GLU A 468 26.17 -15.40 -9.39
C GLU A 468 25.96 -13.87 -9.31
N TYR A 469 26.95 -13.07 -9.71
CA TYR A 469 26.93 -11.62 -9.51
C TYR A 469 26.92 -10.79 -10.80
N THR A 470 27.11 -11.41 -11.97
CA THR A 470 27.25 -10.68 -13.26
C THR A 470 26.09 -9.73 -13.51
N SER A 471 24.85 -10.17 -13.26
CA SER A 471 23.65 -9.34 -13.42
C SER A 471 23.64 -8.16 -12.45
N GLY A 472 23.95 -8.38 -11.17
CA GLY A 472 24.03 -7.30 -10.18
C GLY A 472 25.14 -6.29 -10.48
N ILE A 473 26.29 -6.77 -10.96
CA ILE A 473 27.46 -5.96 -11.29
C ILE A 473 27.21 -5.15 -12.57
N LEU A 474 26.67 -5.74 -13.62
CA LEU A 474 26.47 -4.99 -14.85
C LEU A 474 25.31 -4.01 -14.70
N TRP A 475 24.20 -4.43 -14.13
CA TRP A 475 22.98 -3.63 -14.24
C TRP A 475 22.74 -2.68 -13.06
N VAL A 476 22.97 -3.09 -11.80
CA VAL A 476 22.66 -2.18 -10.68
C VAL A 476 23.65 -1.01 -10.72
N PRO A 477 23.18 0.24 -10.91
CA PRO A 477 24.05 1.39 -11.21
C PRO A 477 24.72 1.93 -9.94
N GLN A 478 25.17 1.05 -9.06
CA GLN A 478 25.90 1.33 -7.83
C GLN A 478 27.22 0.57 -7.80
N VAL A 479 28.11 0.89 -6.86
CA VAL A 479 29.37 0.13 -6.65
C VAL A 479 29.36 -0.72 -5.38
N TYR A 480 28.39 -0.54 -4.50
CA TYR A 480 28.35 -1.20 -3.20
C TYR A 480 28.28 -2.73 -3.30
N ASP A 481 27.37 -3.29 -4.11
CA ASP A 481 27.26 -4.75 -4.28
C ASP A 481 28.50 -5.36 -4.92
N MET A 482 29.24 -4.59 -5.73
CA MET A 482 30.48 -5.08 -6.33
C MET A 482 31.57 -5.27 -5.27
N ILE A 483 31.58 -4.42 -4.23
CA ILE A 483 32.61 -4.39 -3.18
C ILE A 483 32.22 -5.28 -1.99
N ASN A 484 30.93 -5.41 -1.71
CA ASN A 484 30.40 -6.11 -0.53
C ASN A 484 29.65 -7.42 -0.87
N GLY A 485 29.37 -7.70 -2.15
CA GLY A 485 28.61 -8.86 -2.59
C GLY A 485 29.45 -10.14 -2.75
N PRO A 486 30.40 -10.19 -3.70
CA PRO A 486 31.14 -11.42 -4.00
C PRO A 486 32.29 -11.67 -3.02
N ASP A 487 32.61 -12.94 -2.79
CA ASP A 487 33.91 -13.32 -2.22
C ASP A 487 35.01 -12.89 -3.21
N PHE A 488 35.89 -12.01 -2.75
CA PHE A 488 36.99 -11.49 -3.56
C PHE A 488 38.32 -12.16 -3.21
N ILE A 489 39.16 -12.36 -4.23
CA ILE A 489 40.58 -12.65 -4.09
C ILE A 489 41.33 -11.39 -3.66
N LYS A 490 40.97 -10.27 -4.29
CA LYS A 490 41.57 -8.96 -4.08
C LYS A 490 40.56 -7.86 -4.41
N ILE A 491 40.56 -6.79 -3.64
CA ILE A 491 39.92 -5.52 -3.99
C ILE A 491 40.97 -4.42 -4.05
N GLU A 492 40.81 -3.50 -5.01
CA GLU A 492 41.60 -2.29 -5.15
C GLU A 492 40.67 -1.11 -5.46
N VAL A 493 40.81 -0.04 -4.69
CA VAL A 493 40.09 1.22 -4.92
C VAL A 493 41.11 2.34 -5.05
N THR A 494 41.03 3.08 -6.15
CA THR A 494 41.91 4.22 -6.43
C THR A 494 41.05 5.46 -6.60
N GLY A 495 41.34 6.51 -5.86
CA GLY A 495 40.76 7.84 -6.07
C GLY A 495 41.86 8.85 -6.44
N SER A 496 41.47 10.10 -6.70
CA SER A 496 42.43 11.13 -7.14
C SER A 496 43.62 11.35 -6.19
N ASN A 497 43.44 11.14 -4.88
CA ASN A 497 44.48 11.31 -3.86
C ASN A 497 44.49 10.18 -2.81
N CYS A 498 43.89 9.03 -3.12
CA CYS A 498 43.81 7.91 -2.19
C CYS A 498 43.97 6.57 -2.93
N HIS A 499 44.36 5.55 -2.18
CA HIS A 499 44.45 4.19 -2.66
C HIS A 499 44.14 3.24 -1.51
N TYR A 500 43.45 2.16 -1.81
CA TYR A 500 43.08 1.10 -0.87
C TYR A 500 43.20 -0.25 -1.56
N VAL A 501 43.78 -1.22 -0.87
CA VAL A 501 43.85 -2.61 -1.31
C VAL A 501 43.54 -3.52 -0.13
N ALA A 502 42.72 -4.54 -0.37
CA ALA A 502 42.56 -5.67 0.53
C ALA A 502 42.59 -7.00 -0.23
N ASP A 503 43.04 -8.07 0.41
CA ASP A 503 43.05 -9.42 -0.15
C ASP A 503 42.23 -10.42 0.67
N GLU A 504 42.02 -11.62 0.11
CA GLU A 504 41.24 -12.69 0.74
C GLU A 504 41.83 -13.21 2.07
N ASN A 505 43.09 -12.89 2.37
CA ASN A 505 43.77 -13.27 3.61
C ASN A 505 43.61 -12.19 4.71
N GLY A 506 42.90 -11.10 4.42
CA GLY A 506 42.71 -9.99 5.34
C GLY A 506 43.91 -9.03 5.41
N ASN A 507 44.85 -9.10 4.47
CA ASN A 507 45.89 -8.09 4.37
C ASN A 507 45.29 -6.82 3.78
N VAL A 508 45.59 -5.67 4.40
CA VAL A 508 45.06 -4.36 3.99
C VAL A 508 46.20 -3.37 3.85
N GLU A 509 46.17 -2.59 2.76
CA GLU A 509 47.10 -1.51 2.47
C GLU A 509 46.34 -0.24 2.05
N GLY A 510 46.84 0.93 2.45
CA GLY A 510 46.28 2.22 2.04
C GLY A 510 45.20 2.78 2.98
N ASP A 511 44.41 3.72 2.46
CA ASP A 511 43.34 4.41 3.19
C ASP A 511 42.01 3.67 3.02
N TYR A 512 41.49 3.06 4.09
CA TYR A 512 40.21 2.34 4.07
C TYR A 512 39.01 3.20 3.66
N ASN A 513 39.12 4.54 3.74
CA ASN A 513 38.09 5.46 3.28
C ASN A 513 38.20 5.75 1.77
N CYS A 514 39.18 5.20 1.07
CA CYS A 514 39.29 5.41 -0.36
C CYS A 514 38.10 4.76 -1.08
N GLY A 515 37.31 5.58 -1.78
CA GLY A 515 36.03 5.19 -2.36
C GLY A 515 34.81 5.66 -1.56
N HIS A 516 35.01 6.23 -0.37
CA HIS A 516 33.99 7.03 0.32
C HIS A 516 33.93 8.44 -0.30
N VAL A 517 33.14 8.58 -1.37
CA VAL A 517 33.03 9.85 -2.11
C VAL A 517 32.35 10.95 -1.29
N SER A 518 31.19 10.63 -0.70
CA SER A 518 30.39 11.49 0.18
C SER A 518 29.30 10.64 0.86
N ASP A 519 28.68 11.16 1.91
CA ASP A 519 27.53 10.51 2.58
C ASP A 519 26.36 10.34 1.59
N ASP A 520 26.10 11.34 0.75
CA ASP A 520 25.03 11.28 -0.25
C ASP A 520 25.31 10.24 -1.36
N PHE A 521 26.58 9.99 -1.71
CA PHE A 521 26.96 8.88 -2.59
C PHE A 521 26.74 7.52 -1.92
N GLN A 522 27.00 7.39 -0.61
CA GLN A 522 26.68 6.16 0.12
C GLN A 522 25.18 5.92 0.19
N ASP A 523 24.40 6.96 0.44
CA ASP A 523 22.95 6.89 0.40
C ASP A 523 22.43 6.49 -0.98
N TYR A 524 23.02 7.04 -2.04
CA TYR A 524 22.72 6.63 -3.41
C TYR A 524 23.01 5.14 -3.62
N ASN A 525 24.17 4.63 -3.20
CA ASN A 525 24.44 3.20 -3.31
C ASN A 525 23.35 2.41 -2.56
N MET A 526 23.09 2.78 -1.31
CA MET A 526 22.08 2.09 -0.51
C MET A 526 20.66 2.16 -1.08
N VAL A 527 20.32 3.19 -1.87
CA VAL A 527 18.97 3.39 -2.45
C VAL A 527 18.59 2.32 -3.49
N TRP A 528 19.56 1.56 -3.99
CA TRP A 528 19.35 0.44 -4.90
C TRP A 528 19.18 -0.90 -4.19
N SER A 529 19.37 -0.98 -2.88
CA SER A 529 19.18 -2.24 -2.15
C SER A 529 17.69 -2.62 -2.05
N LEU A 530 17.43 -3.92 -1.89
CA LEU A 530 16.08 -4.48 -1.71
C LEU A 530 15.26 -3.74 -0.64
N ASN A 531 15.94 -3.27 0.42
CA ASN A 531 15.31 -2.64 1.58
C ASN A 531 15.00 -1.14 1.40
N THR A 532 15.38 -0.52 0.28
CA THR A 532 15.30 0.95 0.09
C THR A 532 14.51 1.38 -1.15
N GLY A 533 13.97 0.45 -1.95
CA GLY A 533 12.77 0.72 -2.76
C GLY A 533 12.89 0.72 -4.27
N PHE A 534 13.99 1.20 -4.86
CA PHE A 534 14.07 1.27 -6.32
C PHE A 534 14.30 -0.09 -6.98
N TYR A 535 14.93 -1.03 -6.25
CA TYR A 535 15.00 -2.42 -6.69
C TYR A 535 13.59 -3.01 -6.89
N GLY A 536 12.67 -2.80 -5.94
CA GLY A 536 11.31 -3.35 -6.02
C GLY A 536 10.43 -2.79 -7.14
N GLY A 537 10.45 -1.46 -7.32
CA GLY A 537 9.62 -0.79 -8.34
C GLY A 537 10.08 -1.03 -9.78
N VAL A 538 11.39 -1.24 -9.98
CA VAL A 538 11.97 -1.47 -11.31
C VAL A 538 11.89 -2.94 -11.72
N TYR A 539 11.88 -3.87 -10.76
CA TYR A 539 11.99 -5.32 -11.02
C TYR A 539 10.76 -6.15 -10.71
N GLY A 540 9.80 -5.57 -9.99
CA GLY A 540 8.53 -6.21 -9.69
C GLY A 540 8.54 -7.35 -8.67
N ASP A 541 9.70 -7.66 -8.09
CA ASP A 541 9.85 -8.71 -7.07
C ASP A 541 9.77 -8.20 -5.62
N VAL A 542 9.78 -6.88 -5.37
CA VAL A 542 9.91 -6.28 -4.01
C VAL A 542 8.93 -5.13 -3.77
N LEU A 543 7.91 -5.00 -4.63
CA LEU A 543 6.64 -4.39 -4.23
C LEU A 543 5.75 -5.57 -3.82
N LYS A 544 5.07 -5.53 -2.67
CA LYS A 544 4.16 -6.60 -2.18
C LYS A 544 3.49 -7.31 -3.36
N TYR A 545 3.98 -8.52 -3.64
CA TYR A 545 3.70 -9.28 -4.86
C TYR A 545 2.24 -9.74 -4.88
N VAL A 546 1.35 -8.87 -5.36
CA VAL A 546 0.04 -9.23 -5.94
C VAL A 546 -0.34 -8.33 -7.13
N THR A 547 0.37 -7.25 -7.43
CA THR A 547 -0.14 -6.23 -8.36
C THR A 547 0.47 -6.25 -9.77
N LEU A 548 1.69 -6.76 -9.96
CA LEU A 548 2.35 -6.70 -11.27
C LEU A 548 2.02 -7.89 -12.19
N THR A 549 1.75 -9.08 -11.66
CA THR A 549 1.50 -10.27 -12.49
C THR A 549 0.05 -10.76 -12.51
N SER A 550 -0.82 -10.30 -11.59
CA SER A 550 -2.16 -10.89 -11.48
C SER A 550 -3.36 -9.95 -11.58
N ASN A 551 -3.23 -8.62 -11.64
CA ASN A 551 -4.45 -7.75 -11.75
C ASN A 551 -4.30 -6.35 -12.38
N GLY A 552 -3.17 -6.00 -13.02
CA GLY A 552 -3.09 -4.74 -13.79
C GLY A 552 -3.32 -3.45 -12.97
N GLN A 553 -3.04 -3.46 -11.67
CA GLN A 553 -3.02 -2.24 -10.85
C GLN A 553 -1.58 -1.93 -10.44
N GLY A 554 -1.17 -0.67 -10.62
CA GLY A 554 0.13 -0.17 -10.17
C GLY A 554 1.16 0.08 -11.26
N TYR A 555 0.87 -0.29 -12.52
CA TYR A 555 1.71 0.12 -13.66
C TYR A 555 0.96 0.23 -14.98
N THR A 556 1.48 1.04 -15.90
CA THR A 556 1.02 1.15 -17.29
C THR A 556 2.19 0.95 -18.23
N VAL A 557 1.97 0.23 -19.34
CA VAL A 557 3.00 0.03 -20.36
C VAL A 557 2.55 0.64 -21.68
N GLU A 558 3.40 1.47 -22.25
CA GLU A 558 3.18 2.10 -23.56
C GLU A 558 4.45 2.03 -24.41
N LYS A 559 4.31 1.89 -25.73
CA LYS A 559 5.46 1.99 -26.65
C LYS A 559 5.93 3.44 -26.68
N ASP A 560 7.23 3.66 -26.53
CA ASP A 560 7.82 4.99 -26.38
C ASP A 560 9.09 5.18 -27.22
N GLY A 561 8.92 5.15 -28.54
CA GLY A 561 10.01 5.42 -29.49
C GLY A 561 11.06 4.30 -29.55
N SER A 562 12.31 4.71 -29.77
CA SER A 562 13.46 3.81 -29.93
C SER A 562 14.74 4.43 -29.35
N VAL A 563 15.72 3.60 -29.02
CA VAL A 563 17.06 4.00 -28.56
C VAL A 563 18.14 3.33 -29.40
N SER A 564 19.23 4.04 -29.68
CA SER A 564 20.41 3.48 -30.32
C SER A 564 21.49 3.19 -29.29
N LEU A 565 21.83 1.91 -29.10
CA LEU A 565 22.88 1.44 -28.17
C LEU A 565 23.76 0.42 -28.86
N ALA A 566 25.07 0.45 -28.61
CA ALA A 566 26.05 -0.44 -29.26
C ALA A 566 25.97 -0.46 -30.80
N GLY A 567 25.51 0.64 -31.43
CA GLY A 567 25.31 0.72 -32.88
C GLY A 567 24.06 -0.02 -33.40
N MET A 568 23.15 -0.42 -32.51
CA MET A 568 21.88 -1.08 -32.83
C MET A 568 20.70 -0.26 -32.31
N ASP A 569 19.57 -0.32 -33.02
CA ASP A 569 18.33 0.35 -32.62
C ASP A 569 17.37 -0.63 -31.92
N PHE A 570 16.81 -0.19 -30.80
CA PHE A 570 15.88 -0.96 -29.98
C PHE A 570 14.57 -0.19 -29.82
N ASP A 571 13.44 -0.88 -29.99
CA ASP A 571 12.13 -0.35 -29.61
C ASP A 571 12.06 -0.19 -28.09
N LEU A 572 11.64 0.98 -27.63
CA LEU A 572 11.47 1.27 -26.21
C LEU A 572 10.02 1.12 -25.76
N TYR A 573 9.86 0.63 -24.54
CA TYR A 573 8.60 0.55 -23.83
C TYR A 573 8.74 1.26 -22.50
N LYS A 574 7.82 2.17 -22.23
CA LYS A 574 7.75 2.95 -21.00
C LYS A 574 6.79 2.27 -20.04
N ILE A 575 7.28 1.94 -18.86
CA ILE A 575 6.56 1.32 -17.75
C ILE A 575 6.44 2.36 -16.65
N THR A 576 5.29 2.98 -16.50
CA THR A 576 5.02 3.89 -15.35
C THR A 576 4.51 3.06 -14.19
N TRP A 577 5.04 3.26 -12.98
CA TRP A 577 4.69 2.49 -11.79
C TRP A 577 4.52 3.35 -10.54
N SER A 578 3.76 2.84 -9.58
CA SER A 578 3.48 3.48 -8.30
C SER A 578 3.23 2.42 -7.22
N GLY A 579 3.83 2.58 -6.04
CA GLY A 579 3.68 1.61 -4.97
C GLY A 579 4.33 2.05 -3.66
N LEU A 580 4.58 1.07 -2.80
CA LEU A 580 5.25 1.24 -1.52
C LEU A 580 6.50 0.36 -1.47
N ILE A 581 7.55 0.86 -0.84
CA ILE A 581 8.75 0.08 -0.52
C ILE A 581 8.39 -1.00 0.50
N GLU A 582 8.75 -2.25 0.20
CA GLU A 582 8.53 -3.39 1.10
C GLU A 582 9.19 -3.15 2.48
N ASN A 583 8.52 -3.59 3.55
CA ASN A 583 8.97 -3.51 4.95
C ASN A 583 9.10 -2.10 5.55
N VAL A 584 8.87 -1.02 4.79
CA VAL A 584 8.86 0.35 5.34
C VAL A 584 7.63 1.16 4.94
N ASP A 585 6.82 0.66 4.00
CA ASP A 585 5.55 1.25 3.53
C ASP A 585 5.68 2.74 3.13
N VAL A 586 6.84 3.11 2.56
CA VAL A 586 7.13 4.46 2.05
C VAL A 586 6.70 4.56 0.57
N PRO A 587 5.96 5.61 0.15
CA PRO A 587 5.62 5.83 -1.25
C PRO A 587 6.83 5.91 -2.18
N ALA A 588 6.77 5.14 -3.27
CA ALA A 588 7.72 5.18 -4.37
C ALA A 588 6.97 5.24 -5.69
N ASN A 589 7.37 6.17 -6.56
CA ASN A 589 6.74 6.38 -7.86
C ASN A 589 7.83 6.51 -8.92
N GLY A 590 7.61 5.99 -10.11
CA GLY A 590 8.59 6.14 -11.17
C GLY A 590 8.14 5.67 -12.53
N VAL A 591 9.10 5.70 -13.44
CA VAL A 591 9.00 5.20 -14.79
C VAL A 591 10.29 4.47 -15.17
N THR A 592 10.12 3.32 -15.79
CA THR A 592 11.20 2.47 -16.28
C THR A 592 11.03 2.30 -17.78
N TYR A 593 12.08 2.57 -18.54
CA TYR A 593 12.13 2.37 -19.99
C TYR A 593 12.90 1.10 -20.26
N VAL A 594 12.28 0.17 -20.97
CA VAL A 594 12.87 -1.13 -21.29
C VAL A 594 12.94 -1.33 -22.80
N ALA A 595 14.03 -1.94 -23.25
CA ALA A 595 14.14 -2.54 -24.57
C ALA A 595 13.99 -4.06 -24.39
N PRO A 596 12.97 -4.73 -24.96
CA PRO A 596 12.72 -6.14 -24.72
C PRO A 596 13.86 -7.10 -25.10
N GLN A 597 14.80 -6.63 -25.92
CA GLN A 597 15.98 -7.37 -26.35
C GLN A 597 17.19 -7.21 -25.40
N LEU A 598 17.13 -6.27 -24.45
CA LEU A 598 18.19 -6.02 -23.49
C LEU A 598 17.82 -6.62 -22.13
N PRO A 599 18.79 -7.18 -21.39
CA PRO A 599 18.55 -7.80 -20.09
C PRO A 599 18.44 -6.78 -18.96
N PHE A 600 18.42 -5.48 -19.26
CA PHE A 600 18.30 -4.41 -18.28
C PHE A 600 17.52 -3.21 -18.83
N PRO A 601 16.91 -2.40 -17.95
CA PRO A 601 16.34 -1.11 -18.30
C PRO A 601 17.33 -0.17 -18.97
N VAL A 602 16.83 0.57 -19.96
CA VAL A 602 17.56 1.62 -20.66
C VAL A 602 17.56 2.90 -19.83
N LYS A 603 16.46 3.18 -19.12
CA LYS A 603 16.32 4.38 -18.32
C LYS A 603 15.37 4.16 -17.16
N VAL A 604 15.66 4.75 -16.01
CA VAL A 604 14.79 4.80 -14.83
C VAL A 604 14.70 6.24 -14.38
N GLU A 605 13.49 6.76 -14.14
CA GLU A 605 13.26 8.01 -13.42
C GLU A 605 12.29 7.73 -12.28
N ALA A 606 12.71 7.91 -11.04
CA ALA A 606 11.93 7.47 -9.90
C ALA A 606 12.18 8.34 -8.68
N ALA A 607 11.19 8.42 -7.81
CA ALA A 607 11.25 9.17 -6.56
C ALA A 607 10.68 8.35 -5.39
N ILE A 608 11.26 8.58 -4.22
CA ILE A 608 10.81 8.08 -2.92
C ILE A 608 10.42 9.30 -2.11
N SER A 609 9.20 9.29 -1.59
CA SER A 609 8.64 10.41 -0.84
C SER A 609 8.22 9.93 0.54
N GLU A 610 9.01 10.28 1.55
CA GLU A 610 8.74 9.92 2.95
C GLU A 610 8.04 11.08 3.68
N MET A 611 6.92 10.79 4.34
CA MET A 611 6.27 11.73 5.25
C MET A 611 7.16 11.94 6.49
N GLY A 612 7.56 13.18 6.78
CA GLY A 612 8.47 13.46 7.89
C GLY A 612 9.96 13.28 7.54
N GLY A 613 10.26 12.76 6.35
CA GLY A 613 11.62 12.50 5.87
C GLY A 613 12.01 13.38 4.68
N GLN A 614 13.25 13.21 4.20
CA GLN A 614 13.71 13.84 2.97
C GLN A 614 13.34 12.98 1.77
N GLY A 615 12.73 13.61 0.75
CA GLY A 615 12.51 12.94 -0.53
C GLY A 615 13.82 12.61 -1.24
N ARG A 616 13.79 11.55 -2.03
CA ARG A 616 14.89 11.11 -2.89
C ARG A 616 14.39 10.99 -4.32
N TYR A 617 15.23 11.36 -5.28
CA TYR A 617 14.97 11.13 -6.69
C TYR A 617 16.20 10.55 -7.34
N VAL A 618 15.96 9.64 -8.27
CA VAL A 618 17.01 9.06 -9.10
C VAL A 618 16.58 9.06 -10.55
N LYS A 619 17.50 9.44 -11.41
CA LYS A 619 17.42 9.23 -12.84
C LYS A 619 18.66 8.52 -13.29
N VAL A 620 18.48 7.33 -13.85
CA VAL A 620 19.56 6.53 -14.44
C VAL A 620 19.28 6.37 -15.91
N GLU A 621 20.29 6.61 -16.73
CA GLU A 621 20.22 6.43 -18.16
C GLU A 621 21.41 5.59 -18.61
N LEU A 622 21.14 4.47 -19.27
CA LEU A 622 22.14 3.69 -19.98
C LEU A 622 22.57 4.47 -21.23
N THR A 623 23.83 4.89 -21.25
CA THR A 623 24.42 5.72 -22.31
C THR A 623 25.47 4.97 -23.13
N GLY A 624 25.98 3.84 -22.61
CA GLY A 624 26.97 3.01 -23.29
C GLY A 624 26.70 1.53 -23.04
N LEU A 625 26.89 0.72 -24.06
CA LEU A 625 26.78 -0.73 -24.02
C LEU A 625 27.84 -1.34 -24.92
N LYS A 626 28.62 -2.28 -24.38
CA LYS A 626 29.60 -3.06 -25.13
C LYS A 626 29.18 -4.52 -25.18
N LEU A 627 29.00 -5.01 -26.40
CA LEU A 627 28.62 -6.38 -26.71
C LEU A 627 29.80 -7.10 -27.38
N GLU A 628 30.02 -8.33 -26.99
CA GLU A 628 30.98 -9.25 -27.59
C GLU A 628 30.21 -10.39 -28.24
N ALA A 629 30.42 -10.64 -29.53
CA ALA A 629 29.78 -11.76 -30.20
C ALA A 629 30.36 -13.09 -29.68
N GLU A 630 29.47 -14.05 -29.40
CA GLU A 630 29.85 -15.41 -29.00
C GLU A 630 30.43 -16.22 -30.18
#